data_AF-R0J4J4-F1
#
_entry.id   AF-R0J4J4-F1
#
_cell.length_a   1.000
_cell.length_b   1.000
_cell.length_c   1.000
_cell.angle_alpha   90.00
_cell.angle_beta   90.00
_cell.angle_gamma   90.00
#
_symmetry.space_group_name_H-M   'P 1'
#
loop_
_entity.id
_entity.type
_entity.pdbx_description
1 polymer ?
#
loop_
_entity_poly.entity_id
_entity_poly.type
_entity_poly.pdbx_seq_one_letter_code
_entity_poly.pdbx_strand_id
1 'polypeptide(L)'
;PRVDHHLLRFQGRLWKQIAKYPPSYLKLGYMARSKAIFAEAMVHVVGQWPQGINQLRGQIAEPVIELIEDKVDEMDELKAKIEVKLFRLSLTTSRGERVSPSSNWLDWIAVSLFRQWLAENTTPPPAPILKSPRPPGARGENAPLPPPPVFNTGRIFRLLGQAGSTYLNHDECKRFLRLNPEHYNRDNLKRLERRIDEIKNKAKDVVKPLMRNFLELDLREGGLPYLTCTRIDPHDFPWDEI
;
A
#
# COMPACT_ATOMS: atom_id res chain seq x y z
N PRO A 1 -8.47 4.99 38.70
CA PRO A 1 -7.34 4.14 38.23
C PRO A 1 -7.57 3.77 36.75
N ARG A 2 -6.81 4.38 35.84
CA ARG A 2 -7.09 4.31 34.41
C ARG A 2 -6.70 2.93 33.86
N VAL A 3 -7.65 2.21 33.27
CA VAL A 3 -7.51 0.83 32.76
C VAL A 3 -6.34 0.71 31.77
N ASP A 4 -6.06 1.76 31.01
CA ASP A 4 -4.96 1.84 30.06
C ASP A 4 -3.58 1.73 30.72
N HIS A 5 -3.36 2.30 31.90
CA HIS A 5 -2.07 2.20 32.60
C HIS A 5 -1.64 0.76 32.86
N HIS A 6 -2.61 -0.12 33.14
CA HIS A 6 -2.35 -1.54 33.32
C HIS A 6 -2.13 -2.26 31.97
N LEU A 7 -2.91 -1.89 30.95
CA LEU A 7 -2.78 -2.46 29.60
C LEU A 7 -1.42 -2.14 28.96
N LEU A 8 -0.95 -0.90 29.10
CA LEU A 8 0.31 -0.46 28.51
C LEU A 8 1.54 -1.19 29.07
N ARG A 9 1.44 -1.82 30.26
CA ARG A 9 2.51 -2.68 30.80
C ARG A 9 2.74 -3.96 30.01
N PHE A 10 1.77 -4.39 29.20
CA PHE A 10 1.90 -5.58 28.34
C PHE A 10 2.70 -5.32 27.05
N GLN A 11 2.99 -4.05 26.73
CA GLN A 11 3.93 -3.64 25.65
C GLN A 11 3.67 -4.39 24.33
N GLY A 12 4.68 -5.04 23.74
CA GLY A 12 4.56 -5.75 22.47
C GLY A 12 3.44 -6.79 22.41
N ARG A 13 3.01 -7.37 23.54
CA ARG A 13 1.83 -8.27 23.55
C ARG A 13 0.53 -7.51 23.30
N LEU A 14 0.40 -6.30 23.87
CA LEU A 14 -0.76 -5.43 23.62
C LEU A 14 -0.81 -5.01 22.16
N TRP A 15 0.31 -4.54 21.59
CA TRP A 15 0.38 -4.10 20.19
C TRP A 15 0.00 -5.22 19.21
N LYS A 16 0.48 -6.45 19.45
CA LYS A 16 0.07 -7.63 18.68
C LYS A 16 -1.43 -7.94 18.81
N GLN A 17 -2.04 -7.70 19.97
CA GLN A 17 -3.50 -7.87 20.14
C GLN A 17 -4.31 -6.77 19.44
N ILE A 18 -3.84 -5.52 19.48
CA ILE A 18 -4.47 -4.40 18.78
C ILE A 18 -4.48 -4.67 17.27
N ALA A 19 -3.36 -5.11 16.70
CA ALA A 19 -3.27 -5.48 15.29
C ALA A 19 -4.24 -6.61 14.90
N LYS A 20 -4.56 -7.51 15.83
CA LYS A 20 -5.48 -8.64 15.63
C LYS A 20 -6.95 -8.23 15.72
N TYR A 21 -7.29 -7.24 16.56
CA TYR A 21 -8.67 -6.79 16.75
C TYR A 21 -8.81 -5.25 16.73
N PRO A 22 -8.41 -4.56 15.64
CA PRO A 22 -8.32 -3.09 15.66
C PRO A 22 -9.62 -2.37 16.02
N PRO A 23 -10.81 -2.72 15.47
CA PRO A 23 -12.05 -2.03 15.81
C PRO A 23 -12.38 -2.06 17.31
N SER A 24 -12.21 -3.22 17.96
CA SER A 24 -12.47 -3.40 19.38
C SER A 24 -11.52 -2.57 20.24
N TYR A 25 -10.25 -2.52 19.88
CA TYR A 25 -9.25 -1.71 20.59
C TYR A 25 -9.38 -0.22 20.30
N LEU A 26 -9.88 0.18 19.13
CA LEU A 26 -10.20 1.58 18.85
C LEU A 26 -11.31 2.08 19.78
N LYS A 27 -12.38 1.29 19.92
CA LYS A 27 -13.47 1.57 20.88
C LYS A 27 -12.94 1.64 22.32
N LEU A 28 -12.09 0.69 22.72
CA LEU A 28 -11.47 0.68 24.04
C LEU A 28 -10.59 1.93 24.27
N GLY A 29 -9.74 2.26 23.31
CA GLY A 29 -8.85 3.43 23.37
C GLY A 29 -9.64 4.73 23.49
N TYR A 30 -10.75 4.85 22.74
CA TYR A 30 -11.67 5.98 22.83
C TYR A 30 -12.35 6.09 24.20
N MET A 31 -12.95 5.01 24.70
CA MET A 31 -13.64 5.00 26.00
C MET A 31 -12.68 5.26 27.17
N ALA A 32 -11.46 4.74 27.09
CA ALA A 32 -10.43 4.92 28.11
C ALA A 32 -9.67 6.25 27.97
N ARG A 33 -9.92 7.03 26.90
CA ARG A 33 -9.14 8.23 26.52
C ARG A 33 -7.63 7.97 26.46
N SER A 34 -7.25 6.78 26.01
CA SER A 34 -5.85 6.36 25.92
C SER A 34 -5.29 6.69 24.55
N LYS A 35 -4.46 7.74 24.48
CA LYS A 35 -3.84 8.19 23.22
C LYS A 35 -3.07 7.08 22.51
N ALA A 36 -2.29 6.29 23.25
CA ALA A 36 -1.47 5.23 22.67
C ALA A 36 -2.33 4.10 22.08
N ILE A 37 -3.33 3.60 22.82
CA ILE A 37 -4.21 2.51 22.33
C ILE A 37 -5.07 3.00 21.15
N PHE A 38 -5.59 4.23 21.24
CA PHE A 38 -6.37 4.82 20.17
C PHE A 38 -5.56 5.03 18.91
N ALA A 39 -4.36 5.64 19.00
CA ALA A 39 -3.52 5.89 17.84
C ALA A 39 -3.08 4.59 17.17
N GLU A 40 -2.62 3.60 17.95
CA GLU A 40 -2.24 2.28 17.42
C GLU A 40 -3.41 1.64 16.65
N ALA A 41 -4.59 1.58 17.27
CA ALA A 41 -5.77 0.97 16.67
C ALA A 41 -6.26 1.74 15.45
N MET A 42 -6.20 3.07 15.47
CA MET A 42 -6.62 3.94 14.38
C MET A 42 -5.78 3.70 13.12
N VAL A 43 -4.45 3.61 13.26
CA VAL A 43 -3.56 3.33 12.12
C VAL A 43 -3.91 2.00 11.46
N HIS A 44 -4.21 0.97 12.25
CA HIS A 44 -4.65 -0.32 11.73
C HIS A 44 -6.02 -0.26 11.05
N VAL A 45 -6.99 0.47 11.62
CA VAL A 45 -8.35 0.62 11.05
C VAL A 45 -8.27 1.36 9.71
N VAL A 46 -7.56 2.49 9.65
CA VAL A 46 -7.38 3.28 8.42
C VAL A 46 -6.68 2.46 7.34
N GLY A 47 -5.58 1.78 7.68
CA GLY A 47 -4.85 0.93 6.72
C GLY A 47 -5.69 -0.23 6.15
N GLN A 48 -6.70 -0.68 6.88
CA GLN A 48 -7.60 -1.77 6.50
C GLN A 48 -8.97 -1.29 6.06
N TRP A 49 -9.22 0.02 5.96
CA TRP A 49 -10.55 0.50 5.64
C TRP A 49 -11.02 -0.01 4.27
N PRO A 50 -12.31 -0.39 4.09
CA PRO A 50 -13.42 -0.37 5.06
C PRO A 50 -13.61 -1.68 5.85
N GLN A 51 -12.58 -2.53 5.97
CA GLN A 51 -12.67 -3.76 6.76
C GLN A 51 -12.94 -3.41 8.23
N GLY A 52 -14.01 -3.97 8.80
CA GLY A 52 -14.41 -3.70 10.18
C GLY A 52 -15.40 -2.54 10.35
N ILE A 53 -15.84 -1.88 9.27
CA ILE A 53 -16.86 -0.81 9.34
C ILE A 53 -18.13 -1.24 10.10
N ASN A 54 -18.59 -2.47 9.87
CA ASN A 54 -19.77 -3.03 10.54
C ASN A 54 -19.61 -3.20 12.06
N GLN A 55 -18.37 -3.27 12.56
CA GLN A 55 -18.08 -3.36 14.00
C GLN A 55 -18.00 -1.97 14.66
N LEU A 56 -17.81 -0.92 13.86
CA LEU A 56 -17.64 0.46 14.33
C LEU A 56 -18.92 1.27 14.19
N ARG A 57 -19.62 1.14 13.06
CA ARG A 57 -20.83 1.92 12.76
C ARG A 57 -21.91 1.68 13.83
N GLY A 58 -22.37 2.75 14.46
CA GLY A 58 -23.34 2.71 15.56
C GLY A 58 -22.80 2.17 16.89
N GLN A 59 -21.50 1.88 16.98
CA GLN A 59 -20.85 1.33 18.18
C GLN A 59 -19.81 2.28 18.81
N ILE A 60 -19.40 3.31 18.08
CA ILE A 60 -18.49 4.38 18.51
C ILE A 60 -19.12 5.74 18.16
N ALA A 61 -18.59 6.83 18.73
CA ALA A 61 -19.10 8.17 18.46
C ALA A 61 -18.84 8.59 17.01
N GLU A 62 -19.80 9.31 16.41
CA GLU A 62 -19.74 9.76 15.02
C GLU A 62 -18.46 10.54 14.67
N PRO A 63 -17.93 11.44 15.52
CA PRO A 63 -16.67 12.14 15.21
C PRO A 63 -15.47 11.21 15.02
N VAL A 64 -15.50 9.99 15.57
CA VAL A 64 -14.44 8.99 15.35
C VAL A 64 -14.58 8.34 13.97
N ILE A 65 -15.81 8.16 13.48
CA ILE A 65 -16.06 7.66 12.13
C ILE A 65 -15.63 8.70 11.10
N GLU A 66 -16.03 9.96 11.29
CA GLU A 66 -15.61 11.08 10.44
C GLU A 66 -14.08 11.18 10.38
N LEU A 67 -13.39 11.08 11.53
CA LEU A 67 -11.94 11.07 11.58
C LEU A 67 -11.31 9.88 10.83
N ILE A 68 -11.92 8.68 10.88
CA ILE A 68 -11.43 7.53 10.09
C ILE A 68 -11.52 7.86 8.60
N GLU A 69 -12.67 8.39 8.16
CA GLU A 69 -12.92 8.73 6.76
C GLU A 69 -11.93 9.81 6.28
N ASP A 70 -11.72 10.87 7.07
CA ASP A 70 -10.72 11.91 6.79
C ASP A 70 -9.31 11.32 6.64
N LYS A 71 -8.88 10.44 7.57
CA LYS A 71 -7.56 9.81 7.51
C LYS A 71 -7.41 8.82 6.35
N VAL A 72 -8.50 8.19 5.92
CA VAL A 72 -8.51 7.33 4.73
C VAL A 72 -8.33 8.19 3.48
N ASP A 73 -9.05 9.30 3.38
CA ASP A 73 -8.94 10.23 2.26
C ASP A 73 -7.52 10.83 2.18
N GLU A 74 -6.94 11.27 3.31
CA GLU A 74 -5.53 11.72 3.37
C GLU A 74 -4.55 10.66 2.85
N MET A 75 -4.78 9.39 3.21
CA MET A 75 -3.93 8.28 2.76
C MET A 75 -4.09 8.03 1.26
N ASP A 76 -5.31 8.09 0.73
CA ASP A 76 -5.59 7.87 -0.69
C ASP A 76 -5.06 9.03 -1.55
N GLU A 77 -5.15 10.28 -1.08
CA GLU A 77 -4.49 11.42 -1.70
C GLU A 77 -2.97 11.23 -1.76
N LEU A 78 -2.35 10.74 -0.68
CA LEU A 78 -0.91 10.46 -0.64
C LEU A 78 -0.53 9.35 -1.65
N LYS A 79 -1.32 8.28 -1.74
CA LYS A 79 -1.12 7.22 -2.74
C LYS A 79 -1.19 7.78 -4.15
N ALA A 80 -2.24 8.55 -4.48
CA ALA A 80 -2.43 9.15 -5.80
C ALA A 80 -1.27 10.10 -6.17
N LYS A 81 -0.84 10.95 -5.23
CA LYS A 81 0.31 11.84 -5.40
C LYS A 81 1.61 11.08 -5.69
N ILE A 82 1.82 9.95 -5.00
CA ILE A 82 3.00 9.11 -5.20
C ILE A 82 2.93 8.37 -6.54
N GLU A 83 1.77 7.85 -6.90
CA GLU A 83 1.55 7.20 -8.20
C GLU A 83 1.87 8.15 -9.36
N VAL A 84 1.37 9.40 -9.32
CA VAL A 84 1.71 10.43 -10.32
C VAL A 84 3.23 10.67 -10.38
N LYS A 85 3.92 10.72 -9.25
CA LYS A 85 5.38 10.88 -9.21
C LYS A 85 6.10 9.67 -9.82
N LEU A 86 5.65 8.46 -9.51
CA LEU A 86 6.21 7.22 -10.04
C LEU A 86 6.08 7.17 -11.57
N PHE A 87 4.91 7.49 -12.12
CA PHE A 87 4.71 7.54 -13.57
C PHE A 87 5.58 8.59 -14.27
N ARG A 88 5.87 9.70 -13.60
CA ARG A 88 6.73 10.78 -14.12
C ARG A 88 8.23 10.46 -14.04
N LEU A 89 8.64 9.38 -13.38
CA LEU A 89 10.03 8.97 -13.34
C LEU A 89 10.59 8.75 -14.73
N SER A 90 11.86 9.10 -14.89
CA SER A 90 12.60 8.96 -16.14
C SER A 90 14.09 8.83 -15.83
N LEU A 91 14.84 8.38 -16.82
CA LEU A 91 16.29 8.32 -16.81
C LEU A 91 16.84 9.46 -17.68
N THR A 92 18.11 9.78 -17.45
CA THR A 92 18.82 10.82 -18.19
C THR A 92 20.04 10.25 -18.89
N THR A 93 20.37 10.79 -20.07
CA THR A 93 21.63 10.52 -20.75
C THR A 93 22.81 11.11 -19.97
N SER A 94 24.04 10.82 -20.40
CA SER A 94 25.25 11.44 -19.82
C SER A 94 25.28 12.97 -19.98
N ARG A 95 24.51 13.52 -20.93
CA ARG A 95 24.34 14.96 -21.14
C ARG A 95 23.25 15.58 -20.26
N GLY A 96 22.60 14.80 -19.40
CA GLY A 96 21.50 15.24 -18.55
C GLY A 96 20.14 15.33 -19.25
N GLU A 97 20.06 14.97 -20.54
CA GLU A 97 18.81 15.00 -21.30
C GLU A 97 17.93 13.79 -20.94
N ARG A 98 16.60 13.95 -20.93
CA ARG A 98 15.68 12.83 -20.72
C ARG A 98 15.81 11.80 -21.84
N VAL A 99 15.83 10.51 -21.48
CA VAL A 99 15.85 9.43 -22.48
C VAL A 99 14.57 9.42 -23.30
N SER A 100 14.72 9.20 -24.60
CA SER A 100 13.65 9.13 -25.59
C SER A 100 13.92 7.98 -26.57
N PRO A 101 12.91 7.55 -27.36
CA PRO A 101 13.12 6.54 -28.39
C PRO A 101 14.24 6.90 -29.38
N SER A 102 14.38 8.19 -29.70
CA SER A 102 15.35 8.69 -30.68
C SER A 102 16.75 8.92 -30.11
N SER A 103 16.89 9.18 -28.80
CA SER A 103 18.19 9.49 -28.19
C SER A 103 18.87 8.24 -27.64
N ASN A 104 18.13 7.38 -26.95
CA ASN A 104 18.67 6.23 -26.25
C ASN A 104 17.58 5.18 -26.04
N TRP A 105 17.31 4.44 -27.12
CA TRP A 105 16.21 3.48 -27.19
C TRP A 105 16.22 2.44 -26.05
N LEU A 106 17.39 1.88 -25.71
CA LEU A 106 17.49 0.84 -24.68
C LEU A 106 17.24 1.39 -23.26
N ASP A 107 17.73 2.60 -22.96
CA ASP A 107 17.45 3.21 -21.65
C ASP A 107 15.98 3.68 -21.58
N TRP A 108 15.41 4.14 -22.71
CA TRP A 108 14.00 4.50 -22.82
C TRP A 108 13.08 3.28 -22.65
N ILE A 109 13.40 2.13 -23.25
CA ILE A 109 12.57 0.92 -23.10
C ILE A 109 12.57 0.39 -21.65
N ALA A 110 13.66 0.61 -20.90
CA ALA A 110 13.69 0.32 -19.46
C ALA A 110 12.64 1.15 -18.69
N VAL A 111 12.55 2.45 -19.00
CA VAL A 111 11.53 3.34 -18.41
C VAL A 111 10.12 2.90 -18.82
N SER A 112 9.93 2.55 -20.08
CA SER A 112 8.63 2.09 -20.61
C SER A 112 8.18 0.79 -19.95
N LEU A 113 9.09 -0.19 -19.81
CA LEU A 113 8.81 -1.46 -19.13
C LEU A 113 8.44 -1.24 -17.66
N PHE A 114 9.16 -0.38 -16.95
CA PHE A 114 8.82 -0.03 -15.57
C PHE A 114 7.43 0.60 -15.44
N ARG A 115 7.06 1.53 -16.34
CA ARG A 115 5.75 2.17 -16.34
C ARG A 115 4.63 1.18 -16.66
N GLN A 116 4.85 0.26 -17.60
CA GLN A 116 3.89 -0.81 -17.90
C GLN A 116 3.66 -1.67 -16.66
N TRP A 117 4.74 -2.14 -16.03
CA TRP A 117 4.66 -2.93 -14.80
C TRP A 117 3.92 -2.17 -13.69
N LEU A 118 4.20 -0.87 -13.52
CA LEU A 118 3.53 -0.04 -12.53
C LEU A 118 2.02 0.01 -12.80
N ALA A 119 1.61 0.33 -14.03
CA ALA A 119 0.20 0.41 -14.41
C ALA A 119 -0.54 -0.91 -14.19
N GLU A 120 0.06 -2.04 -14.57
CA GLU A 120 -0.54 -3.37 -14.37
C GLU A 120 -0.74 -3.72 -12.89
N ASN A 121 0.10 -3.19 -12.01
CA ASN A 121 0.07 -3.50 -10.58
C ASN A 121 -0.68 -2.45 -9.74
N THR A 122 -0.91 -1.23 -10.24
CA THR A 122 -1.68 -0.19 -9.53
C THR A 122 -3.08 0.04 -10.07
N THR A 123 -3.42 -0.56 -11.22
CA THR A 123 -4.77 -0.48 -11.79
C THR A 123 -5.62 -1.64 -11.27
N PRO A 124 -6.79 -1.39 -10.66
CA PRO A 124 -7.72 -2.46 -10.29
C PRO A 124 -8.14 -3.26 -11.53
N PRO A 125 -8.34 -4.59 -11.40
CA PRO A 125 -8.87 -5.36 -12.52
C PRO A 125 -10.25 -4.81 -12.93
N PRO A 126 -10.55 -4.75 -14.24
CA PRO A 126 -11.85 -4.29 -14.70
C PRO A 126 -12.95 -5.15 -14.09
N ALA A 127 -14.06 -4.50 -13.70
CA ALA A 127 -15.21 -5.21 -13.15
C ALA A 127 -15.69 -6.28 -14.15
N PRO A 128 -15.96 -7.53 -13.71
CA PRO A 128 -16.41 -8.58 -14.61
C PRO A 128 -17.75 -8.18 -15.25
N ILE A 129 -17.76 -8.06 -16.58
CA ILE A 129 -18.94 -7.69 -17.37
C ILE A 129 -19.97 -8.83 -17.40
N LEU A 130 -19.52 -10.07 -17.22
CA LEU A 130 -20.37 -11.26 -17.25
C LEU A 130 -20.63 -11.77 -15.83
N LYS A 131 -21.91 -11.94 -15.49
CA LYS A 131 -22.33 -12.70 -14.31
C LYS A 131 -21.76 -14.11 -14.43
N SER A 132 -20.95 -14.56 -13.48
CA SER A 132 -20.38 -15.90 -13.48
C SER A 132 -21.48 -16.97 -13.62
N PRO A 133 -21.27 -18.02 -14.43
CA PRO A 133 -22.23 -19.12 -14.53
C PRO A 133 -22.46 -19.75 -13.15
N ARG A 134 -23.72 -19.83 -12.74
CA ARG A 134 -24.15 -20.39 -11.46
C ARG A 134 -23.72 -21.87 -11.41
N PRO A 135 -23.00 -22.34 -10.37
CA PRO A 135 -22.77 -23.76 -10.21
C PRO A 135 -24.12 -24.50 -10.01
N PRO A 136 -24.38 -25.60 -10.73
CA PRO A 136 -25.60 -26.38 -10.56
C PRO A 136 -25.53 -27.08 -9.20
N GLY A 137 -26.19 -26.52 -8.17
CA GLY A 137 -26.24 -27.14 -6.84
C GLY A 137 -26.59 -26.22 -5.66
N ALA A 138 -26.54 -24.89 -5.83
CA ALA A 138 -26.90 -23.97 -4.75
C ALA A 138 -28.42 -23.85 -4.58
N ARG A 139 -29.01 -24.74 -3.77
CA ARG A 139 -30.37 -24.58 -3.22
C ARG A 139 -30.35 -23.45 -2.18
N GLY A 140 -30.62 -22.23 -2.65
CA GLY A 140 -30.75 -21.03 -1.84
C GLY A 140 -30.87 -19.82 -2.76
N GLU A 141 -32.09 -19.33 -2.97
CA GLU A 141 -32.37 -18.34 -4.01
C GLU A 141 -31.86 -16.92 -3.71
N ASN A 142 -31.32 -16.64 -2.52
CA ASN A 142 -30.99 -15.28 -2.07
C ASN A 142 -29.63 -15.11 -1.37
N ALA A 143 -28.65 -15.99 -1.58
CA ALA A 143 -27.31 -15.75 -1.04
C ALA A 143 -26.56 -14.72 -1.92
N PRO A 144 -26.15 -13.54 -1.40
CA PRO A 144 -25.33 -12.61 -2.16
C PRO A 144 -24.00 -13.26 -2.53
N LEU A 145 -23.52 -13.02 -3.75
CA LEU A 145 -22.16 -13.40 -4.14
C LEU A 145 -21.15 -12.73 -3.17
N PRO A 146 -20.05 -13.40 -2.80
CA PRO A 146 -19.01 -12.75 -2.02
C PRO A 146 -18.50 -11.52 -2.78
N PRO A 147 -18.29 -10.37 -2.10
CA PRO A 147 -17.76 -9.17 -2.75
C PRO A 147 -16.40 -9.48 -3.37
N PRO A 148 -16.05 -8.85 -4.50
CA PRO A 148 -14.72 -9.00 -5.08
C PRO A 148 -13.65 -8.62 -4.04
N PRO A 149 -12.49 -9.30 -4.04
CA PRO A 149 -11.41 -8.97 -3.13
C PRO A 149 -10.99 -7.51 -3.33
N VAL A 150 -10.85 -6.78 -2.23
CA VAL A 150 -10.44 -5.37 -2.25
C VAL A 150 -9.05 -5.27 -2.88
N PHE A 151 -8.92 -4.43 -3.91
CA PHE A 151 -7.66 -4.22 -4.59
C PHE A 151 -6.72 -3.40 -3.70
N ASN A 152 -5.71 -4.05 -3.13
CA ASN A 152 -4.79 -3.44 -2.17
C ASN A 152 -3.47 -3.03 -2.84
N THR A 153 -3.39 -1.75 -3.23
CA THR A 153 -2.17 -1.12 -3.78
C THR A 153 -1.05 -0.97 -2.76
N GLY A 154 -1.35 -1.04 -1.46
CA GLY A 154 -0.36 -0.95 -0.38
C GLY A 154 0.76 -1.99 -0.49
N ARG A 155 0.42 -3.22 -0.89
CA ARG A 155 1.42 -4.27 -1.16
C ARG A 155 2.39 -3.88 -2.27
N ILE A 156 1.90 -3.23 -3.32
CA ILE A 156 2.70 -2.81 -4.48
C ILE A 156 3.62 -1.65 -4.11
N PHE A 157 3.14 -0.67 -3.35
CA PHE A 157 4.00 0.40 -2.82
C PHE A 157 5.11 -0.14 -1.91
N ARG A 158 4.82 -1.17 -1.10
CA ARG A 158 5.84 -1.86 -0.30
C ARG A 158 6.88 -2.58 -1.16
N LEU A 159 6.44 -3.22 -2.25
CA LEU A 159 7.32 -3.88 -3.21
C LEU A 159 8.28 -2.87 -3.86
N LEU A 160 7.75 -1.71 -4.29
CA LEU A 160 8.55 -0.58 -4.78
C LEU A 160 9.56 -0.08 -3.74
N GLY A 161 9.19 -0.07 -2.45
CA GLY A 161 10.07 0.35 -1.36
C GLY A 161 11.22 -0.63 -1.05
N GLN A 162 11.04 -1.92 -1.35
CA GLN A 162 12.09 -2.93 -1.22
C GLN A 162 13.13 -2.81 -2.36
N ALA A 163 12.67 -2.51 -3.58
CA ALA A 163 13.47 -2.51 -4.81
C ALA A 163 14.19 -3.85 -5.05
N GLY A 164 15.31 -3.83 -5.78
CA GLY A 164 16.12 -5.01 -6.08
C GLY A 164 15.41 -6.02 -7.00
N SER A 165 15.53 -7.31 -6.69
CA SER A 165 15.03 -8.42 -7.51
C SER A 165 13.55 -8.78 -7.27
N THR A 166 12.82 -7.97 -6.52
CA THR A 166 11.45 -8.26 -6.09
C THR A 166 10.40 -8.11 -7.19
N TYR A 167 10.73 -7.34 -8.24
CA TYR A 167 9.98 -7.17 -9.49
C TYR A 167 10.93 -6.78 -10.60
N LEU A 168 10.56 -6.99 -11.86
CA LEU A 168 11.40 -6.73 -13.04
C LEU A 168 12.80 -7.32 -12.87
N ASN A 169 12.85 -8.61 -12.53
CA ASN A 169 14.10 -9.33 -12.26
C ASN A 169 14.81 -9.76 -13.56
N HIS A 170 15.93 -10.50 -13.43
CA HIS A 170 16.70 -11.01 -14.57
C HIS A 170 15.84 -11.74 -15.60
N ASP A 171 15.00 -12.67 -15.15
CA ASP A 171 14.19 -13.51 -16.03
C ASP A 171 13.14 -12.68 -16.77
N GLU A 172 12.54 -11.69 -16.11
CA GLU A 172 11.59 -10.78 -16.73
C GLU A 172 12.26 -9.86 -17.76
N CYS A 173 13.42 -9.27 -17.42
CA CYS A 173 14.21 -8.43 -18.33
C CYS A 173 14.67 -9.23 -19.55
N LYS A 174 15.16 -10.46 -19.33
CA LYS A 174 15.60 -11.37 -20.39
C LYS A 174 14.45 -11.80 -21.29
N ARG A 175 13.30 -12.17 -20.71
CA ARG A 175 12.10 -12.53 -21.47
C ARG A 175 11.62 -11.36 -22.32
N PHE A 176 11.61 -10.14 -21.76
CA PHE A 176 11.24 -8.93 -22.48
C PHE A 176 12.19 -8.63 -23.64
N LEU A 177 13.51 -8.64 -23.40
CA LEU A 177 14.48 -8.30 -24.45
C LEU A 177 14.52 -9.35 -25.58
N ARG A 178 14.23 -10.62 -25.29
CA ARG A 178 14.08 -11.69 -26.30
C ARG A 178 12.98 -11.42 -27.34
N LEU A 179 11.99 -10.57 -27.02
CA LEU A 179 10.97 -10.16 -27.98
C LEU A 179 11.53 -9.26 -29.10
N ASN A 180 12.75 -8.76 -28.94
CA ASN A 180 13.46 -7.95 -29.93
C ASN A 180 14.79 -8.63 -30.32
N PRO A 181 14.76 -9.65 -31.21
CA PRO A 181 15.94 -10.47 -31.51
C PRO A 181 17.17 -9.67 -31.95
N GLU A 182 16.98 -8.59 -32.71
CA GLU A 182 18.05 -7.71 -33.18
C GLU A 182 18.83 -7.03 -32.04
N HIS A 183 18.16 -6.80 -30.91
CA HIS A 183 18.74 -6.13 -29.75
C HIS A 183 19.08 -7.10 -28.60
N TYR A 184 18.73 -8.38 -28.73
CA TYR A 184 18.97 -9.39 -27.71
C TYR A 184 20.43 -9.90 -27.77
N ASN A 185 21.28 -9.29 -26.94
CA ASN A 185 22.63 -9.75 -26.68
C ASN A 185 23.00 -9.54 -25.20
N ARG A 186 24.11 -10.14 -24.77
CA ARG A 186 24.56 -10.12 -23.37
C ARG A 186 24.76 -8.71 -22.82
N ASP A 187 25.31 -7.81 -23.63
CA ASP A 187 25.68 -6.47 -23.18
C ASP A 187 24.45 -5.56 -23.06
N ASN A 188 23.51 -5.67 -24.00
CA ASN A 188 22.23 -4.99 -23.93
C ASN A 188 21.37 -5.49 -22.75
N LEU A 189 21.36 -6.79 -22.47
CA LEU A 189 20.66 -7.33 -21.30
C LEU A 189 21.22 -6.74 -19.99
N LYS A 190 22.54 -6.79 -19.81
CA LYS A 190 23.20 -6.20 -18.64
C LYS A 190 22.90 -4.70 -18.50
N ARG A 191 22.89 -3.98 -19.62
CA ARG A 191 22.58 -2.54 -19.63
C ARG A 191 21.13 -2.28 -19.25
N LEU A 192 20.18 -3.05 -19.79
CA LEU A 192 18.76 -2.95 -19.47
C LEU A 192 18.54 -3.17 -17.96
N GLU A 193 19.12 -4.24 -17.39
CA GLU A 193 19.03 -4.55 -15.96
C GLU A 193 19.55 -3.42 -15.09
N ARG A 194 20.73 -2.88 -15.42
CA ARG A 194 21.29 -1.73 -14.71
C ARG A 194 20.37 -0.51 -14.74
N ARG A 195 19.73 -0.24 -15.88
CA ARG A 195 18.79 0.89 -16.01
C ARG A 195 17.47 0.65 -15.27
N ILE A 196 17.00 -0.59 -15.26
CA ILE A 196 15.87 -1.01 -14.44
C ILE A 196 16.18 -0.79 -12.96
N ASP A 197 17.36 -1.20 -12.49
CA ASP A 197 17.74 -0.98 -11.08
C ASP A 197 17.85 0.51 -10.74
N GLU A 198 18.34 1.35 -11.66
CA GLU A 198 18.38 2.79 -11.50
C GLU A 198 16.97 3.40 -11.30
N ILE A 199 15.99 3.02 -12.12
CA ILE A 199 14.62 3.52 -11.95
C ILE A 199 13.94 2.95 -10.71
N LYS A 200 14.23 1.69 -10.33
CA LYS A 200 13.75 1.10 -9.06
C LYS A 200 14.26 1.86 -7.85
N ASN A 201 15.53 2.28 -7.85
CA ASN A 201 16.09 3.10 -6.76
C ASN A 201 15.39 4.47 -6.67
N LYS A 202 15.12 5.12 -7.80
CA LYS A 202 14.31 6.35 -7.82
C LYS A 202 12.89 6.11 -7.30
N ALA A 203 12.26 5.01 -7.69
CA ALA A 203 10.93 4.64 -7.22
C ALA A 203 10.88 4.38 -5.72
N LYS A 204 11.90 3.69 -5.17
CA LYS A 204 12.08 3.48 -3.74
C LYS A 204 12.12 4.79 -2.96
N ASP A 205 12.83 5.80 -3.48
CA ASP A 205 12.86 7.12 -2.86
C ASP A 205 11.50 7.83 -2.90
N VAL A 206 10.77 7.70 -4.01
CA VAL A 206 9.43 8.30 -4.18
C VAL A 206 8.41 7.72 -3.20
N VAL A 207 8.46 6.40 -2.93
CA VAL A 207 7.48 5.74 -2.04
C VAL A 207 7.80 5.86 -0.54
N LYS A 208 8.95 6.43 -0.17
CA LYS A 208 9.37 6.61 1.25
C LYS A 208 8.26 7.13 2.18
N PRO A 209 7.42 8.12 1.79
CA PRO A 209 6.35 8.60 2.67
C PRO A 209 5.34 7.51 3.07
N LEU A 210 5.02 6.58 2.16
CA LEU A 210 4.11 5.45 2.42
C LEU A 210 4.76 4.34 3.26
N MET A 211 6.10 4.31 3.33
CA MET A 211 6.87 3.30 4.06
C MET A 211 7.08 3.67 5.53
N ARG A 212 6.56 4.83 5.98
CA ARG A 212 6.58 5.20 7.39
C ARG A 212 5.68 4.26 8.19
N ASN A 213 6.13 3.90 9.38
CA ASN A 213 5.35 3.12 10.34
C ASN A 213 5.09 4.01 11.56
N PHE A 214 3.82 4.28 11.85
CA PHE A 214 3.39 5.01 13.05
C PHE A 214 2.82 4.10 14.14
N LEU A 215 3.05 2.79 14.03
CA LEU A 215 2.71 1.82 15.05
C LEU A 215 3.84 1.67 16.08
N GLU A 216 3.46 1.43 17.33
CA GLU A 216 4.32 0.90 18.39
C GLU A 216 4.63 -0.59 18.16
N LEU A 217 3.81 -1.29 17.37
CA LEU A 217 4.07 -2.66 16.93
C LEU A 217 5.40 -2.77 16.16
N ASP A 218 6.29 -3.64 16.65
CA ASP A 218 7.48 -4.04 15.92
C ASP A 218 7.15 -4.94 14.73
N LEU A 219 7.41 -4.45 13.53
CA LEU A 219 7.12 -5.13 12.26
C LEU A 219 8.24 -6.09 11.80
N ARG A 220 9.28 -6.31 12.59
CA ARG A 220 10.39 -7.23 12.26
C ARG A 220 9.94 -8.69 12.09
N GLU A 221 8.84 -9.10 12.71
CA GLU A 221 8.29 -10.47 12.67
C GLU A 221 7.36 -10.75 11.47
N GLY A 222 7.46 -10.00 10.37
CA GLY A 222 6.69 -10.26 9.14
C GLY A 222 5.58 -9.24 8.90
N GLY A 223 6.00 -8.03 8.50
CA GLY A 223 5.16 -6.84 8.43
C GLY A 223 3.80 -6.97 7.73
N LEU A 224 2.95 -5.96 7.96
CA LEU A 224 1.52 -6.00 7.65
C LEU A 224 1.20 -5.88 6.15
N PRO A 225 0.10 -6.48 5.66
CA PRO A 225 -0.28 -6.45 4.24
C PRO A 225 -0.86 -5.10 3.78
N TYR A 226 -1.04 -4.14 4.69
CA TYR A 226 -1.55 -2.80 4.44
C TYR A 226 -0.53 -1.74 4.86
N LEU A 227 -0.83 -0.47 4.55
CA LEU A 227 0.02 0.68 4.89
C LEU A 227 -0.21 1.11 6.34
N THR A 228 0.85 1.58 7.00
CA THR A 228 0.82 2.05 8.40
C THR A 228 1.38 3.47 8.53
N CYS A 229 1.29 4.24 7.44
CA CYS A 229 1.83 5.59 7.33
C CYS A 229 0.85 6.68 7.78
N THR A 230 -0.35 6.31 8.23
CA THR A 230 -1.30 7.24 8.83
C THR A 230 -0.72 7.76 10.15
N ARG A 231 -0.68 9.08 10.30
CA ARG A 231 -0.24 9.74 11.52
C ARG A 231 -1.46 10.28 12.25
N ILE A 232 -1.50 10.06 13.56
CA ILE A 232 -2.50 10.64 14.45
C ILE A 232 -1.86 11.80 15.19
N ASP A 233 -2.34 13.01 14.94
CA ASP A 233 -1.85 14.24 15.52
C ASP A 233 -2.64 14.63 16.78
N PRO A 234 -2.13 15.54 17.62
CA PRO A 234 -2.80 15.89 18.88
C PRO A 234 -4.24 16.40 18.75
N HIS A 235 -4.61 17.00 17.62
CA HIS A 235 -5.97 17.49 17.35
C HIS A 235 -6.92 16.38 16.87
N ASP A 236 -6.40 15.21 16.51
CA ASP A 236 -7.20 14.04 16.12
C ASP A 236 -7.77 13.30 17.34
N PHE A 237 -7.46 13.71 18.58
CA PHE A 237 -8.03 13.10 19.78
C PHE A 237 -9.35 13.77 20.15
N PRO A 238 -10.51 13.12 19.94
CA PRO A 238 -11.84 13.76 20.04
C PRO A 238 -12.25 14.17 21.47
N TRP A 239 -11.49 13.76 22.49
CA TRP A 239 -11.73 14.11 23.89
C TRP A 239 -10.79 15.19 24.42
N ASP A 240 -9.83 15.63 23.60
CA ASP A 240 -9.00 16.79 23.88
C ASP A 240 -9.67 17.97 23.15
N GLU A 241 -10.62 18.62 23.80
CA GLU A 241 -11.20 19.87 23.29
C GLU A 241 -10.09 20.94 23.13
N ILE A 242 -10.18 21.75 22.07
CA ILE A 242 -9.34 22.95 21.82
C ILE A 242 -9.58 23.99 22.93
#